data_AF-A0A1Z4QTK8-F1
#
_entry.id   AF-A0A1Z4QTK8-F1
#
_cell.length_a   1.000
_cell.length_b   1.000
_cell.length_c   1.000
_cell.angle_alpha   90.00
_cell.angle_beta   90.00
_cell.angle_gamma   90.00
#
_symmetry.space_group_name_H-M   'P 1'
#
loop_
_entity.id
_entity.type
_entity.pdbx_description
1 polymer ?
#
loop_
_entity_poly.entity_id
_entity_poly.type
_entity_poly.pdbx_seq_one_letter_code
_entity_poly.pdbx_strand_id
1 'polypeptide(L)' 'MVTCTTTVGLTAGHTDVSLWYIVRSSRTQKLKYDENEFNSVRWFSFSQVPLDRSDLHLGRFIKKLMAGYS' A
#
# COMPACT_ATOMS: atom_id res chain seq x y z
N MET A 1 -6.38 7.70 5.41
CA MET A 1 -7.53 6.78 5.29
C MET A 1 -7.34 5.68 6.33
N VAL A 2 -8.41 5.13 6.91
CA VAL A 2 -8.32 4.01 7.86
C VAL A 2 -8.99 2.78 7.23
N THR A 3 -8.34 1.62 7.33
CA THR A 3 -8.88 0.33 6.90
C THR A 3 -8.78 -0.67 8.04
N CYS A 4 -9.76 -1.56 8.13
CA CYS A 4 -9.78 -2.66 9.09
C CYS A 4 -10.07 -3.94 8.31
N THR A 5 -9.25 -4.96 8.50
CA THR A 5 -9.39 -6.27 7.88
C THR A 5 -9.33 -7.33 8.96
N THR A 6 -10.33 -8.19 9.04
CA THR A 6 -10.30 -9.34 9.93
C THR A 6 -9.62 -10.51 9.22
N THR A 7 -8.48 -10.95 9.73
CA THR A 7 -7.79 -12.15 9.24
C THR A 7 -8.22 -13.35 10.08
N VAL A 8 -9.13 -14.17 9.53
CA VAL A 8 -9.53 -15.45 10.13
C VAL A 8 -8.55 -16.55 9.72
N GLY A 9 -7.41 -16.61 10.42
CA GLY A 9 -6.50 -17.77 10.38
C GLY A 9 -6.97 -18.93 11.26
N LEU A 10 -6.22 -20.04 11.27
CA LEU A 10 -6.45 -21.26 12.08
C LEU A 10 -6.36 -21.04 13.62
N THR A 11 -5.99 -19.85 14.07
CA THR A 11 -6.01 -19.41 15.48
C THR A 11 -6.92 -18.20 15.63
N ALA A 12 -7.37 -17.90 16.86
CA ALA A 12 -8.30 -16.81 17.18
C ALA A 12 -8.03 -15.55 16.35
N GLY A 13 -9.00 -15.19 15.49
CA GLY A 13 -8.81 -14.24 14.38
C GLY A 13 -8.17 -12.93 14.81
N HIS A 14 -7.18 -12.48 14.04
CA HIS A 14 -6.53 -11.20 14.25
C HIS A 14 -7.32 -10.10 13.54
N THR A 15 -7.33 -8.91 14.14
CA THR A 15 -7.90 -7.71 13.51
C THR A 15 -6.75 -6.80 13.12
N ASP A 16 -6.53 -6.67 11.82
CA ASP A 16 -5.51 -5.80 11.24
C ASP A 16 -6.12 -4.42 10.99
N VAL A 17 -5.54 -3.40 11.60
CA VAL A 17 -5.93 -2.00 11.39
C VAL A 17 -4.77 -1.28 10.70
N SER A 18 -5.04 -0.73 9.52
CA SER A 18 -4.03 0.01 8.74
C SER A 18 -4.38 1.50 8.63
N LEU A 19 -3.38 2.33 8.89
CA LEU A 19 -3.45 3.78 8.71
C LEU A 19 -2.68 4.19 7.45
N TRP A 20 -3.38 4.81 6.52
CA TRP A 20 -2.83 5.21 5.22
C TRP A 20 -2.59 6.72 5.19
N TYR A 21 -1.33 7.10 4.95
CA TYR A 21 -0.87 8.49 4.85
C TYR A 21 -0.21 8.75 3.49
N ILE A 22 -0.26 10.01 3.04
CA ILE A 22 0.42 10.44 1.82
C ILE A 22 1.76 11.02 2.22
N VAL A 23 2.83 10.47 1.65
CA VAL A 23 4.18 11.03 1.74
C VAL A 23 4.59 11.56 0.37
N ARG A 24 5.08 12.79 0.33
CA ARG A 24 5.60 13.39 -0.91
C ARG A 24 7.09 13.05 -1.04
N SER A 25 7.46 12.45 -2.17
CA SER A 25 8.85 12.15 -2.52
C SER A 25 9.03 12.24 -4.03
N SER A 26 10.27 12.43 -4.47
CA SER A 26 10.62 12.46 -5.88
C SER A 26 10.90 11.06 -6.40
N ARG A 27 10.38 10.75 -7.59
CA ARG A 27 10.75 9.53 -8.35
C ARG A 27 12.26 9.44 -8.63
N THR A 28 12.97 10.56 -8.68
CA THR A 28 14.42 10.59 -8.90
C THR A 28 15.24 10.27 -7.65
N GLN A 29 14.59 10.18 -6.49
CA GLN A 29 15.25 9.83 -5.24
C GLN A 29 15.71 8.36 -5.31
N LYS A 30 16.98 8.11 -4.97
CA LYS A 30 17.49 6.74 -4.79
C LYS A 30 16.80 6.11 -3.59
N LEU A 31 16.18 4.96 -3.81
CA LEU A 31 15.54 4.16 -2.76
C LEU A 31 16.56 3.16 -2.23
N LYS A 32 16.90 3.27 -0.94
CA LYS A 32 17.67 2.25 -0.21
C LYS A 32 16.67 1.41 0.59
N TYR A 33 16.71 0.10 0.42
CA TYR A 33 15.87 -0.86 1.14
C TYR A 33 16.74 -1.94 1.78
N ASP A 34 16.20 -2.64 2.79
CA ASP A 34 16.86 -3.81 3.38
C ASP A 34 16.56 -5.05 2.55
N GLU A 35 17.61 -5.64 1.98
CA GLU A 35 17.52 -6.84 1.13
C GLU A 35 17.17 -8.11 1.92
N ASN A 36 17.30 -8.10 3.25
CA ASN A 36 16.88 -9.22 4.09
C ASN A 36 15.36 -9.27 4.29
N GLU A 37 14.68 -8.12 4.16
CA GLU A 37 13.23 -8.01 4.33
C GLU A 37 12.50 -7.92 2.99
N PHE A 38 13.07 -7.21 2.01
CA PHE A 38 12.42 -6.95 0.72
C PHE A 38 13.28 -7.41 -0.46
N ASN A 39 12.61 -7.95 -1.50
CA ASN A 39 13.30 -8.38 -2.72
C ASN A 39 13.63 -7.22 -3.67
N SER A 40 12.77 -6.20 -3.75
CA SER A 40 12.96 -5.05 -4.65
C SER A 40 12.08 -3.88 -4.26
N VAL A 41 12.44 -2.68 -4.75
CA VAL A 41 11.63 -1.47 -4.61
C VAL A 41 11.53 -0.75 -5.96
N ARG A 42 10.34 -0.21 -6.28
CA ARG A 42 10.12 0.53 -7.52
C ARG A 42 9.00 1.55 -7.39
N TRP A 43 9.10 2.60 -8.19
CA TRP A 43 8.01 3.54 -8.42
C TRP A 43 7.01 2.97 -9.44
N PHE A 44 5.73 3.22 -9.21
CA PHE A 44 4.66 2.87 -10.14
C PHE A 44 3.85 4.10 -10.51
N SER A 45 3.43 4.19 -11.76
CA SER A 45 2.27 4.99 -12.12
C SER A 45 1.01 4.37 -11.52
N PHE A 46 -0.01 5.18 -11.17
CA PHE A 46 -1.22 4.68 -10.52
C PHE A 46 -1.94 3.56 -11.30
N SER A 47 -1.88 3.58 -12.63
CA SER A 47 -2.47 2.57 -13.52
C SER A 47 -1.67 1.25 -13.60
N GLN A 48 -0.43 1.23 -13.10
CA GLN A 48 0.50 0.10 -13.20
C GLN A 48 0.75 -0.59 -11.85
N VAL A 49 0.02 -0.18 -10.81
CA VAL A 49 0.14 -0.81 -9.49
C VAL A 49 -0.44 -2.24 -9.56
N PRO A 50 0.28 -3.28 -9.12
CA PRO A 50 -0.19 -4.66 -9.14
C PRO A 50 -1.18 -4.91 -7.99
N LEU A 51 -2.40 -4.40 -8.13
CA LEU A 51 -3.43 -4.41 -7.07
C LEU A 51 -3.84 -5.82 -6.64
N ASP A 52 -3.75 -6.80 -7.55
CA ASP A 52 -4.03 -8.22 -7.31
C ASP A 52 -3.03 -8.87 -6.33
N ARG A 53 -1.83 -8.33 -6.22
CA ARG A 53 -0.76 -8.81 -5.31
C ARG A 53 -0.47 -7.82 -4.18
N SER A 54 -1.35 -6.85 -3.97
CA SER A 54 -1.21 -5.78 -2.98
C SER A 54 -2.27 -5.92 -1.88
N ASP A 55 -2.19 -5.04 -0.87
CA ASP A 55 -3.27 -4.92 0.11
C ASP A 55 -4.62 -4.63 -0.57
N LEU A 56 -5.67 -5.33 -0.13
CA LEU A 56 -7.03 -5.26 -0.67
C LEU A 56 -7.58 -3.82 -0.75
N HIS A 57 -7.13 -2.95 0.16
CA HIS A 57 -7.61 -1.58 0.25
C HIS A 57 -6.74 -0.56 -0.50
N LEU A 58 -5.59 -0.97 -1.05
CA LEU A 58 -4.70 -0.08 -1.82
C LEU A 58 -5.42 0.53 -3.02
N GLY A 59 -6.22 -0.27 -3.74
CA GLY A 59 -7.00 0.22 -4.89
C GLY A 59 -8.02 1.30 -4.50
N ARG A 60 -8.68 1.14 -3.34
CA ARG A 60 -9.60 2.15 -2.80
C ARG A 60 -8.86 3.42 -2.38
N PHE A 61 -7.68 3.27 -1.77
CA PHE A 61 -6.83 4.40 -1.40
C PHE A 61 -6.46 5.25 -2.63
N ILE A 62 -5.94 4.62 -3.69
CA ILE A 62 -5.54 5.30 -4.93
C ILE A 62 -6.73 6.02 -5.57
N LYS A 63 -7.91 5.38 -5.66
CA LYS A 63 -9.12 6.01 -6.20
C LYS A 63 -9.51 7.28 -5.42
N LYS A 64 -9.49 7.21 -4.08
CA LYS A 64 -9.78 8.35 -3.22
C LYS A 64 -8.74 9.46 -3.37
N LEU A 65 -7.46 9.09 -3.49
CA LEU A 65 -6.37 10.02 -3.72
C LEU A 65 -6.59 10.77 -5.03
N MET A 66 -6.84 10.06 -6.14
CA MET A 66 -7.06 10.69 -7.45
C MET A 66 -8.25 11.63 -7.45
N ALA A 67 -9.36 11.26 -6.80
CA ALA A 67 -10.55 12.13 -6.72
C ALA A 67 -10.26 13.45 -5.99
N GLY A 68 -9.40 13.46 -4.96
CA GLY A 68 -9.04 14.66 -4.20
C GLY A 68 -7.99 15.57 -4.86
N TYR A 69 -7.41 15.16 -5.99
CA TYR A 69 -6.48 15.96 -6.79
C TYR A 69 -7.12 16.45 -8.11
N SER A 70 -8.44 16.36 -8.22
CA SER A 70 -9.23 16.84 -9.38
C SER A 70 -9.57 18.32 -9.26
#